data_AF-A0A1V4X2Q1-F1
#
_entry.id   AF-A0A1V4X2Q1-F1
#
_cell.length_a   1.000
_cell.length_b   1.000
_cell.length_c   1.000
_cell.angle_alpha   90.00
_cell.angle_beta   90.00
_cell.angle_gamma   90.00
#
_symmetry.space_group_name_H-M   'P 1'
#
loop_
_entity.id
_entity.type
_entity.pdbx_description
1 polymer ?
#
loop_
_entity_poly.entity_id
_entity_poly.type
_entity_poly.pdbx_seq_one_letter_code
_entity_poly.pdbx_strand_id
1 'polypeptide(L)'
;MVQVLLEGGAAVEELRYSALEHSLQKGRRDFVELVVEHGADIHTVDMRTVFDTWDKDTVAYFIEKGADVETGQPLAYALCNKMRPMLAILKRYQVHFPHFQEQANIALRHHCREGNLRWVGLMLWAGADPYARGADEPEAEYYPDDESENAIELAASRGHFDVFKSNAISLDPSHPGTKNLLREACHAERADLVKMLLAKGFTPLDAEDKGSSMIDTLLRDMSWNIHRFTDYFFREKDMDTEKSREAIRMIHMLARGGARWQPDSRSITDVRQSLLKMLPDYTMEFVWIMAEYRACDRERVEKLLKHPKMKEKLASHLIRLKDILSSFPDPLYS
;
A
#
# COMPACT_ATOMS: atom_id res chain seq x y z
N MET A 1 38.53 -23.54 27.55
CA MET A 1 38.92 -24.55 26.54
C MET A 1 39.13 -23.90 25.18
N VAL A 2 38.14 -23.21 24.60
CA VAL A 2 38.30 -22.50 23.31
C VAL A 2 39.48 -21.52 23.31
N GLN A 3 39.58 -20.63 24.31
CA GLN A 3 40.71 -19.70 24.45
C GLN A 3 42.08 -20.42 24.47
N VAL A 4 42.22 -21.49 25.24
CA VAL A 4 43.47 -22.27 25.34
C VAL A 4 43.84 -22.93 24.00
N LEU A 5 42.85 -23.34 23.19
CA LEU A 5 43.09 -23.90 21.87
C LEU A 5 43.56 -22.84 20.88
N LEU A 6 42.97 -21.64 20.93
CA LEU A 6 43.35 -20.50 20.08
C LEU A 6 44.75 -19.97 20.43
N GLU A 7 45.05 -19.81 21.72
CA GLU A 7 46.39 -19.48 22.21
C GLU A 7 47.43 -20.56 21.83
N GLY A 8 46.99 -21.81 21.70
CA GLY A 8 47.78 -22.95 21.23
C GLY A 8 47.98 -23.02 19.70
N GLY A 9 47.48 -22.05 18.94
CA GLY A 9 47.65 -21.97 17.49
C GLY A 9 46.62 -22.76 16.67
N ALA A 10 45.47 -23.12 17.25
CA ALA A 10 44.38 -23.70 16.48
C ALA A 10 43.91 -22.71 15.39
N ALA A 11 43.63 -23.23 14.19
CA ALA A 11 43.10 -22.42 13.10
C ALA A 11 41.72 -21.88 13.48
N VAL A 12 41.51 -20.58 13.26
CA VAL A 12 40.26 -19.89 13.58
C VAL A 12 39.17 -20.18 12.55
N GLU A 13 39.53 -20.22 11.27
CA GLU A 13 38.63 -20.52 10.17
C GLU A 13 39.06 -21.84 9.50
N GLU A 14 38.12 -22.78 9.35
CA GLU A 14 38.30 -23.99 8.55
C GLU A 14 37.32 -23.97 7.36
N LEU A 15 37.71 -24.55 6.23
CA LEU A 15 36.94 -24.54 4.96
C LEU A 15 35.47 -25.03 5.08
N ARG A 16 35.10 -25.71 6.16
CA ARG A 16 33.73 -26.25 6.39
C ARG A 16 33.10 -25.79 7.71
N TYR A 17 33.78 -24.94 8.47
CA TYR A 17 33.31 -24.48 9.77
C TYR A 17 33.81 -23.07 10.06
N SER A 18 32.88 -22.12 10.12
CA SER A 18 33.16 -20.78 10.62
C SER A 18 32.91 -20.73 12.13
N ALA A 19 33.98 -20.53 12.88
CA ALA A 19 33.90 -20.33 14.33
C ALA A 19 33.12 -19.05 14.66
N LEU A 20 33.20 -18.04 13.79
CA LEU A 20 32.48 -16.78 13.93
C LEU A 20 30.97 -16.96 13.75
N GLU A 21 30.52 -17.61 12.66
CA GLU A 21 29.09 -17.91 12.45
C GLU A 21 28.52 -18.77 13.58
N HIS A 22 29.26 -19.79 14.02
CA HIS A 22 28.81 -20.64 15.12
C HIS A 22 28.65 -19.85 16.43
N SER A 23 29.56 -18.92 16.70
CA SER A 23 29.50 -18.06 17.89
C SER A 23 28.27 -17.14 17.86
N LEU A 24 27.95 -16.58 16.68
CA LEU A 24 26.74 -15.79 16.45
C LEU A 24 25.46 -16.61 16.67
N GLN A 25 25.37 -17.81 16.09
CA GLN A 25 24.23 -18.71 16.28
C GLN A 25 24.00 -19.10 17.75
N LYS A 26 25.05 -19.09 18.57
CA LYS A 26 24.95 -19.34 20.02
C LYS A 26 24.66 -18.08 20.84
N GLY A 27 24.65 -16.90 20.25
CA GLY A 27 24.49 -15.62 20.94
C GLY A 27 25.62 -15.33 21.93
N ARG A 28 26.82 -15.89 21.69
CA ARG A 28 27.97 -15.80 22.60
C ARG A 28 28.90 -14.69 22.15
N ARG A 29 28.58 -13.44 22.51
CA ARG A 29 29.39 -12.27 22.18
C ARG A 29 30.85 -12.38 22.65
N ASP A 30 31.06 -12.96 23.82
CA ASP A 30 32.40 -13.24 24.35
C ASP A 30 33.23 -14.12 23.43
N PHE A 31 32.59 -15.07 22.73
CA PHE A 31 33.26 -15.90 21.73
C PHE A 31 33.42 -15.19 20.39
N VAL A 32 32.46 -14.37 19.98
CA VAL A 32 32.59 -13.51 18.80
C VAL A 32 33.84 -12.62 18.93
N GLU A 33 33.99 -11.91 20.05
CA GLU A 33 35.14 -11.04 20.30
C GLU A 33 36.44 -11.84 20.31
N LEU A 34 36.51 -12.94 21.06
CA LEU A 34 37.68 -13.81 21.15
C LEU A 34 38.13 -14.33 19.78
N VAL A 35 37.20 -14.79 18.96
CA VAL A 35 37.48 -15.40 17.66
C VAL A 35 37.95 -14.33 16.65
N VAL A 36 37.37 -13.12 16.69
CA VAL A 36 37.83 -11.98 15.88
C VAL A 36 39.22 -11.48 16.32
N GLU A 37 39.51 -11.44 17.62
CA GLU A 37 40.84 -11.09 18.15
C GLU A 37 41.94 -12.06 17.69
N HIS A 38 41.58 -13.32 17.43
CA HIS A 38 42.50 -14.33 16.91
C HIS A 38 42.52 -14.41 15.37
N GLY A 39 41.89 -13.48 14.68
CA GLY A 39 42.04 -13.29 13.23
C GLY A 39 40.87 -13.78 12.37
N ALA A 40 39.70 -14.08 12.95
CA ALA A 40 38.50 -14.23 12.12
C ALA A 40 38.16 -12.93 11.38
N ASP A 41 37.92 -13.04 10.09
CA ASP A 41 37.52 -11.91 9.25
C ASP A 41 36.02 -11.67 9.37
N ILE A 42 35.67 -10.47 9.86
CA ILE A 42 34.31 -10.05 10.09
C ILE A 42 33.48 -9.94 8.80
N HIS A 43 34.15 -9.76 7.66
CA HIS A 43 33.50 -9.59 6.35
C HIS A 43 33.09 -10.93 5.71
N THR A 44 33.46 -12.06 6.33
CA THR A 44 33.07 -13.39 5.86
C THR A 44 31.63 -13.75 6.22
N VAL A 45 31.03 -13.02 7.18
CA VAL A 45 29.67 -13.27 7.66
C VAL A 45 28.72 -12.22 7.11
N ASP A 46 27.60 -12.68 6.57
CA ASP A 46 26.51 -11.81 6.15
C ASP A 46 25.88 -11.08 7.34
N MET A 47 25.66 -9.77 7.22
CA MET A 47 25.12 -8.98 8.32
C MET A 47 23.72 -9.42 8.74
N ARG A 48 22.91 -10.07 7.89
CA ARG A 48 21.61 -10.62 8.33
C ARG A 48 21.80 -11.63 9.47
N THR A 49 22.80 -12.51 9.38
CA THR A 49 23.15 -13.47 10.44
C THR A 49 23.51 -12.76 11.75
N VAL A 50 24.19 -11.62 11.66
CA VAL A 50 24.56 -10.80 12.82
C VAL A 50 23.32 -10.15 13.45
N PHE A 51 22.43 -9.58 12.63
CA PHE A 51 21.17 -9.00 13.09
C PHE A 51 20.23 -10.05 13.70
N ASP A 52 20.24 -11.30 13.19
CA ASP A 52 19.48 -12.45 13.72
C ASP A 52 19.88 -12.89 15.13
N THR A 53 20.98 -12.36 15.68
CA THR A 53 21.31 -12.54 17.10
C THR A 53 20.37 -11.77 18.04
N TRP A 54 19.65 -10.76 17.52
CA TRP A 54 18.82 -9.80 18.27
C TRP A 54 19.59 -9.00 19.33
N ASP A 55 20.93 -9.10 19.34
CA ASP A 55 21.79 -8.42 20.29
C ASP A 55 22.36 -7.15 19.66
N LYS A 56 21.86 -6.00 20.10
CA LYS A 56 22.35 -4.69 19.64
C LYS A 56 23.84 -4.51 19.93
N ASP A 57 24.40 -5.11 20.96
CA ASP A 57 25.79 -4.85 21.28
C ASP A 57 26.74 -5.66 20.37
N THR A 58 26.36 -6.90 20.03
CA THR A 58 27.01 -7.67 18.95
C THR A 58 26.88 -6.93 17.60
N VAL A 59 25.69 -6.45 17.22
CA VAL A 59 25.51 -5.69 15.97
C VAL A 59 26.37 -4.41 15.95
N ALA A 60 26.39 -3.66 17.06
CA ALA A 60 27.22 -2.46 17.19
C ALA A 60 28.72 -2.78 17.05
N TYR A 61 29.19 -3.88 17.63
CA TYR A 61 30.57 -4.34 17.48
C TYR A 61 30.93 -4.59 16.01
N PHE A 62 30.05 -5.25 15.24
CA PHE A 62 30.27 -5.49 13.82
C PHE A 62 30.31 -4.18 13.00
N ILE A 63 29.40 -3.26 13.27
CA ILE A 63 29.37 -1.94 12.63
C ILE A 63 30.66 -1.16 12.92
N GLU A 64 31.11 -1.16 14.18
CA GLU A 64 32.33 -0.46 14.61
C GLU A 64 33.61 -1.05 13.98
N LYS A 65 33.58 -2.33 13.61
CA LYS A 65 34.64 -3.03 12.87
C LYS A 65 34.54 -2.90 11.36
N GLY A 66 33.56 -2.16 10.84
CA GLY A 66 33.43 -1.83 9.42
C GLY A 66 32.65 -2.85 8.58
N ALA A 67 31.81 -3.69 9.20
CA ALA A 67 30.95 -4.60 8.45
C ALA A 67 29.99 -3.84 7.51
N ASP A 68 29.70 -4.44 6.35
CA ASP A 68 28.79 -3.85 5.35
C ASP A 68 27.34 -3.92 5.82
N VAL A 69 26.75 -2.76 6.06
CA VAL A 69 25.37 -2.62 6.56
C VAL A 69 24.38 -2.15 5.49
N GLU A 70 24.82 -2.10 4.23
CA GLU A 70 24.01 -1.66 3.10
C GLU A 70 23.55 -2.84 2.24
N THR A 71 24.48 -3.73 1.85
CA THR A 71 24.17 -4.90 1.03
C THR A 71 23.19 -5.82 1.75
N GLY A 72 22.14 -6.27 1.05
CA GLY A 72 21.10 -7.14 1.62
C GLY A 72 20.15 -6.45 2.62
N GLN A 73 20.32 -5.13 2.83
CA GLN A 73 19.46 -4.30 3.68
C GLN A 73 19.16 -4.92 5.05
N PRO A 74 20.19 -5.29 5.83
CA PRO A 74 20.04 -6.10 7.04
C PRO A 74 19.25 -5.38 8.15
N LEU A 75 19.36 -4.05 8.23
CA LEU A 75 18.57 -3.25 9.17
C LEU A 75 17.08 -3.24 8.77
N ALA A 76 16.76 -3.10 7.48
CA ALA A 76 15.38 -3.17 7.00
C ALA A 76 14.77 -4.54 7.36
N TYR A 77 15.47 -5.63 7.05
CA TYR A 77 15.08 -6.99 7.41
C TYR A 77 14.76 -7.11 8.91
N ALA A 78 15.65 -6.63 9.77
CA ALA A 78 15.47 -6.75 11.21
C ALA A 78 14.27 -5.92 11.72
N LEU A 79 14.06 -4.72 11.17
CA LEU A 79 12.92 -3.87 11.53
C LEU A 79 11.58 -4.42 11.00
N CYS A 80 11.54 -5.02 9.80
CA CYS A 80 10.38 -5.76 9.30
C CYS A 80 10.05 -6.96 10.21
N ASN A 81 11.08 -7.68 10.67
CA ASN A 81 10.95 -8.80 11.62
C ASN A 81 10.74 -8.37 13.08
N LYS A 82 10.51 -7.08 13.33
CA LYS A 82 10.14 -6.53 14.63
C LYS A 82 11.23 -6.71 15.71
N MET A 83 12.50 -6.72 15.31
CA MET A 83 13.65 -6.80 16.21
C MET A 83 13.87 -5.47 16.94
N ARG A 84 13.12 -5.25 18.02
CA ARG A 84 13.08 -3.98 18.76
C ARG A 84 14.46 -3.39 19.14
N PRO A 85 15.49 -4.18 19.53
CA PRO A 85 16.82 -3.64 19.83
C PRO A 85 17.45 -2.86 18.67
N MET A 86 17.09 -3.16 17.42
CA MET A 86 17.62 -2.51 16.23
C MET A 86 17.17 -1.05 16.06
N LEU A 87 16.12 -0.62 16.77
CA LEU A 87 15.77 0.79 16.86
C LEU A 87 16.89 1.62 17.50
N ALA A 88 17.61 1.04 18.48
CA ALA A 88 18.74 1.70 19.11
C ALA A 88 19.93 1.80 18.14
N ILE A 89 20.15 0.76 17.32
CA ILE A 89 21.15 0.77 16.25
C ILE A 89 20.85 1.88 15.24
N LEU A 90 19.62 1.91 14.72
CA LEU A 90 19.18 2.96 13.81
C LEU A 90 19.44 4.35 14.40
N LYS A 91 18.95 4.64 15.61
CA LYS A 91 19.14 5.96 16.25
C LYS A 91 20.60 6.32 16.49
N ARG A 92 21.44 5.35 16.84
CA ARG A 92 22.85 5.58 17.14
C ARG A 92 23.66 5.87 15.87
N TYR A 93 23.37 5.18 14.77
CA TYR A 93 24.23 5.15 13.59
C TYR A 93 23.63 5.86 12.36
N GLN A 94 22.37 6.29 12.38
CA GLN A 94 21.70 6.96 11.24
C GLN A 94 22.46 8.17 10.66
N VAL A 95 23.22 8.90 11.47
CA VAL A 95 24.01 10.06 11.01
C VAL A 95 25.27 9.62 10.25
N HIS A 96 25.83 8.46 10.61
CA HIS A 96 27.03 7.91 9.99
C HIS A 96 26.73 7.09 8.74
N PHE A 97 25.54 6.48 8.68
CA PHE A 97 25.11 5.63 7.56
C PHE A 97 23.79 6.16 6.96
N PRO A 98 23.85 7.08 5.97
CA PRO A 98 22.66 7.66 5.35
C PRO A 98 21.68 6.62 4.77
N HIS A 99 22.18 5.47 4.30
CA HIS A 99 21.36 4.36 3.78
C HIS A 99 20.41 3.75 4.83
N PHE A 100 20.65 3.99 6.13
CA PHE A 100 19.72 3.59 7.19
C PHE A 100 18.37 4.29 7.09
N GLN A 101 18.33 5.50 6.52
CA GLN A 101 17.07 6.19 6.29
C GLN A 101 16.18 5.38 5.34
N GLU A 102 16.74 4.89 4.24
CA GLU A 102 15.97 4.12 3.27
C GLU A 102 15.55 2.77 3.84
N GLN A 103 16.43 2.10 4.60
CA GLN A 103 16.06 0.86 5.30
C GLN A 103 14.94 1.07 6.34
N ALA A 104 14.90 2.23 7.00
CA ALA A 104 13.78 2.60 7.88
C ALA A 104 12.50 2.90 7.08
N ASN A 105 12.62 3.51 5.89
CA ASN A 105 11.48 3.77 4.99
C ASN A 105 10.88 2.45 4.46
N ILE A 106 11.71 1.48 4.08
CA ILE A 106 11.28 0.12 3.69
C ILE A 106 10.47 -0.50 4.82
N ALA A 107 11.00 -0.48 6.05
CA ALA A 107 10.30 -1.03 7.21
C ALA A 107 8.99 -0.28 7.51
N LEU A 108 8.94 1.05 7.32
CA LEU A 108 7.69 1.80 7.48
C LEU A 108 6.64 1.37 6.45
N ARG A 109 7.02 1.26 5.17
CA ARG A 109 6.14 0.78 4.09
C ARG A 109 5.63 -0.63 4.38
N HIS A 110 6.51 -1.55 4.80
CA HIS A 110 6.15 -2.90 5.24
C HIS A 110 5.06 -2.88 6.32
N HIS A 111 5.29 -2.14 7.42
CA HIS A 111 4.36 -2.11 8.54
C HIS A 111 3.05 -1.37 8.22
N CYS A 112 3.06 -0.43 7.27
CA CYS A 112 1.84 0.17 6.73
C CYS A 112 1.04 -0.83 5.88
N ARG A 113 1.71 -1.63 5.04
CA ARG A 113 1.08 -2.71 4.25
C ARG A 113 0.45 -3.78 5.14
N GLU A 114 1.10 -4.14 6.24
CA GLU A 114 0.62 -5.13 7.22
C GLU A 114 -0.36 -4.56 8.27
N GLY A 115 -0.56 -3.23 8.31
CA GLY A 115 -1.45 -2.58 9.28
C GLY A 115 -0.94 -2.61 10.73
N ASN A 116 0.37 -2.77 10.93
CA ASN A 116 0.97 -2.88 12.26
C ASN A 116 1.18 -1.50 12.91
N LEU A 117 0.11 -0.92 13.48
CA LEU A 117 0.10 0.43 14.07
C LEU A 117 1.24 0.68 15.06
N ARG A 118 1.60 -0.33 15.85
CA ARG A 118 2.69 -0.21 16.83
C ARG A 118 4.01 0.05 16.15
N TRP A 119 4.32 -0.69 15.09
CA TRP A 119 5.58 -0.54 14.38
C TRP A 119 5.58 0.64 13.42
N VAL A 120 4.44 0.99 12.82
CA VAL A 120 4.27 2.28 12.11
C VAL A 120 4.66 3.44 13.03
N GLY A 121 4.10 3.50 14.25
CA GLY A 121 4.46 4.52 15.23
C GLY A 121 5.94 4.51 15.64
N LEU A 122 6.55 3.32 15.77
CA LEU A 122 7.97 3.20 16.08
C LEU A 122 8.87 3.65 14.92
N MET A 123 8.51 3.37 13.67
CA MET A 123 9.26 3.79 12.48
C MET A 123 9.17 5.30 12.29
N LEU A 124 7.99 5.89 12.48
CA LEU A 124 7.81 7.35 12.45
C LEU A 124 8.60 8.03 13.58
N TRP A 125 8.56 7.47 14.80
CA TRP A 125 9.41 7.92 15.90
C TRP A 125 10.91 7.77 15.59
N ALA A 126 11.26 6.71 14.84
CA ALA A 126 12.63 6.47 14.41
C ALA A 126 13.11 7.48 13.35
N GLY A 127 12.19 8.16 12.66
CA GLY A 127 12.50 9.16 11.63
C GLY A 127 12.29 8.66 10.20
N ALA A 128 11.62 7.52 10.02
CA ALA A 128 11.22 7.06 8.69
C ALA A 128 10.27 8.08 8.02
N ASP A 129 10.47 8.32 6.72
CA ASP A 129 9.67 9.25 5.93
C ASP A 129 8.45 8.52 5.34
N PRO A 130 7.22 8.89 5.73
CA PRO A 130 6.01 8.25 5.22
C PRO A 130 5.72 8.56 3.74
N TYR A 131 6.36 9.57 3.15
CA TYR A 131 6.17 9.96 1.76
C TYR A 131 7.23 9.40 0.81
N ALA A 132 8.29 8.79 1.35
CA ALA A 132 9.32 8.15 0.55
C ALA A 132 8.72 6.98 -0.23
N ARG A 133 8.86 7.03 -1.56
CA ARG A 133 8.47 5.95 -2.47
C ARG A 133 9.59 4.91 -2.56
N GLY A 134 9.24 3.64 -2.66
CA GLY A 134 10.23 2.58 -2.83
C GLY A 134 9.68 1.22 -2.43
N ALA A 135 10.56 0.22 -2.36
CA ALA A 135 10.23 -1.13 -1.96
C ALA A 135 9.70 -1.19 -0.52
N ASP A 136 8.73 -2.06 -0.27
CA ASP A 136 8.16 -2.34 1.04
C ASP A 136 8.69 -3.64 1.66
N GLU A 137 9.63 -4.30 0.98
CA GLU A 137 10.34 -5.48 1.44
C GLU A 137 11.84 -5.33 1.20
N PRO A 138 12.69 -5.88 2.08
CA PRO A 138 14.12 -5.90 1.84
C PRO A 138 14.46 -6.74 0.60
N GLU A 139 15.41 -6.28 -0.21
CA GLU A 139 15.88 -6.96 -1.42
C GLU A 139 14.80 -7.24 -2.49
N ALA A 140 13.67 -6.54 -2.44
CA ALA A 140 12.66 -6.66 -3.49
C ALA A 140 13.26 -6.27 -4.86
N GLU A 141 12.96 -7.05 -5.89
CA GLU A 141 13.41 -6.78 -7.24
C GLU A 141 12.80 -5.46 -7.73
N TYR A 142 13.66 -4.47 -8.05
CA TYR A 142 13.21 -3.20 -8.59
C TYR A 142 12.94 -3.33 -10.09
N TYR A 143 11.66 -3.25 -10.46
CA TYR A 143 11.27 -3.10 -11.86
C TYR A 143 11.15 -1.60 -12.17
N PRO A 144 11.84 -1.07 -13.20
CA PRO A 144 11.83 0.36 -13.54
C PRO A 144 10.43 0.96 -13.78
N ASP A 145 9.47 0.11 -14.13
CA ASP A 145 8.08 0.50 -14.42
C ASP A 145 7.13 0.35 -13.22
N ASP A 146 7.63 -0.08 -12.05
CA ASP A 146 6.80 -0.21 -10.85
C ASP A 146 6.50 1.16 -10.25
N GLU A 147 5.22 1.53 -10.17
CA GLU A 147 4.76 2.76 -9.50
C GLU A 147 4.90 2.60 -7.98
N SER A 148 6.12 2.42 -7.49
CA SER A 148 6.43 2.15 -6.08
C SER A 148 5.65 3.09 -5.16
N GLU A 149 4.79 2.54 -4.31
CA GLU A 149 3.93 3.29 -3.41
C GLU A 149 4.74 3.89 -2.25
N ASN A 150 4.26 4.98 -1.67
CA ASN A 150 4.74 5.41 -0.35
C ASN A 150 3.97 4.72 0.79
N ALA A 151 4.41 4.92 2.04
CA ALA A 151 3.83 4.21 3.18
C ALA A 151 2.36 4.56 3.43
N ILE A 152 1.95 5.79 3.11
CA ILE A 152 0.57 6.26 3.30
C ILE A 152 -0.33 5.68 2.21
N GLU A 153 0.14 5.64 0.97
CA GLU A 153 -0.54 5.01 -0.16
C GLU A 153 -0.77 3.51 0.11
N LEU A 154 0.26 2.77 0.55
CA LEU A 154 0.15 1.36 0.92
C LEU A 154 -0.87 1.12 2.05
N ALA A 155 -0.82 1.94 3.10
CA ALA A 155 -1.80 1.85 4.17
C ALA A 155 -3.24 2.07 3.67
N ALA A 156 -3.43 3.00 2.72
CA ALA A 156 -4.73 3.29 2.13
C ALA A 156 -5.23 2.15 1.24
N SER A 157 -4.39 1.64 0.33
CA SER A 157 -4.75 0.57 -0.61
C SER A 157 -5.06 -0.75 0.11
N ARG A 158 -4.43 -1.01 1.26
CA ARG A 158 -4.73 -2.17 2.12
C ARG A 158 -5.85 -1.94 3.14
N GLY A 159 -6.44 -0.75 3.18
CA GLY A 159 -7.55 -0.43 4.09
C GLY A 159 -7.15 -0.27 5.56
N HIS A 160 -5.87 -0.05 5.87
CA HIS A 160 -5.37 0.14 7.23
C HIS A 160 -5.51 1.58 7.72
N PHE A 161 -6.72 2.15 7.63
CA PHE A 161 -6.97 3.57 7.88
C PHE A 161 -6.70 4.04 9.32
N ASP A 162 -6.56 3.12 10.28
CA ASP A 162 -6.21 3.47 11.67
C ASP A 162 -4.84 4.15 11.78
N VAL A 163 -3.93 3.94 10.82
CA VAL A 163 -2.64 4.67 10.77
C VAL A 163 -2.84 6.18 10.69
N PHE A 164 -3.90 6.63 10.01
CA PHE A 164 -4.23 8.04 9.80
C PHE A 164 -4.97 8.69 10.98
N LYS A 165 -5.45 7.88 11.93
CA LYS A 165 -6.02 8.38 13.20
C LYS A 165 -4.93 8.79 14.18
N SER A 166 -3.71 8.29 14.00
CA SER A 166 -2.58 8.67 14.83
C SER A 166 -2.07 10.07 14.45
N ASN A 167 -1.70 10.89 15.43
CA ASN A 167 -1.06 12.20 15.19
C ASN A 167 0.37 12.08 14.60
N ALA A 168 0.84 10.86 14.34
CA ALA A 168 2.19 10.62 13.85
C ALA A 168 2.32 10.87 12.32
N ILE A 169 1.21 10.82 11.58
CA ILE A 169 1.17 11.11 10.14
C ILE A 169 0.28 12.33 9.90
N SER A 170 0.89 13.45 9.48
CA SER A 170 0.16 14.66 9.11
C SER A 170 -0.31 14.55 7.66
N LEU A 171 -1.59 14.23 7.42
CA LEU A 171 -2.14 14.27 6.07
C LEU A 171 -2.37 15.72 5.61
N ASP A 172 -1.52 16.19 4.70
CA ASP A 172 -1.65 17.48 4.02
C ASP A 172 -2.07 17.26 2.55
N PRO A 173 -3.27 17.70 2.13
CA PRO A 173 -3.74 17.56 0.75
C PRO A 173 -2.82 18.18 -0.31
N SER A 174 -2.03 19.20 0.05
CA SER A 174 -1.12 19.89 -0.87
C SER A 174 0.21 19.17 -1.06
N HIS A 175 0.49 18.14 -0.26
CA HIS A 175 1.75 17.43 -0.34
C HIS A 175 1.82 16.56 -1.61
N PRO A 176 2.89 16.65 -2.43
CA PRO A 176 3.02 15.85 -3.66
C PRO A 176 2.86 14.34 -3.42
N GLY A 177 3.38 13.85 -2.30
CA GLY A 177 3.28 12.45 -1.88
C GLY A 177 1.87 11.99 -1.48
N THR A 178 0.86 12.85 -1.47
CA THR A 178 -0.53 12.46 -1.20
C THR A 178 -1.43 12.57 -2.42
N LYS A 179 -0.89 12.90 -3.61
CA LYS A 179 -1.67 13.08 -4.85
C LYS A 179 -2.53 11.85 -5.18
N ASN A 180 -1.99 10.65 -4.99
CA ASN A 180 -2.71 9.42 -5.31
C ASN A 180 -3.53 8.85 -4.14
N LEU A 181 -3.43 9.44 -2.94
CA LEU A 181 -4.01 8.87 -1.72
C LEU A 181 -5.53 8.65 -1.81
N LEU A 182 -6.25 9.59 -2.42
CA LEU A 182 -7.70 9.46 -2.63
C LEU A 182 -8.05 8.38 -3.65
N ARG A 183 -7.20 8.20 -4.67
CA ARG A 183 -7.32 7.12 -5.66
C ARG A 183 -7.09 5.76 -5.00
N GLU A 184 -6.02 5.63 -4.21
CA GLU A 184 -5.71 4.38 -3.50
C GLU A 184 -6.79 4.00 -2.48
N ALA A 185 -7.41 4.99 -1.85
CA ALA A 185 -8.56 4.76 -0.97
C ALA A 185 -9.78 4.14 -1.68
N CYS A 186 -9.90 4.26 -3.01
CA CYS A 186 -10.98 3.65 -3.78
C CYS A 186 -10.79 2.13 -3.98
N HIS A 187 -9.57 1.60 -3.75
CA HIS A 187 -9.31 0.17 -3.75
C HIS A 187 -9.64 -0.51 -2.41
N ALA A 188 -9.82 0.28 -1.34
CA ALA A 188 -10.18 -0.24 -0.03
C ALA A 188 -11.61 -0.81 -0.02
N GLU A 189 -11.88 -1.76 0.85
CA GLU A 189 -13.19 -2.42 0.95
C GLU A 189 -14.29 -1.50 1.53
N ARG A 190 -13.92 -0.42 2.22
CA ARG A 190 -14.81 0.41 3.04
C ARG A 190 -14.68 1.89 2.67
N ALA A 191 -15.81 2.58 2.55
CA ALA A 191 -15.87 4.01 2.21
C ALA A 191 -15.38 4.95 3.33
N ASP A 192 -15.07 4.41 4.52
CA ASP A 192 -14.67 5.19 5.69
C ASP A 192 -13.39 6.01 5.45
N LEU A 193 -12.44 5.46 4.67
CA LEU A 193 -11.21 6.17 4.31
C LEU A 193 -11.49 7.33 3.35
N VAL A 194 -12.25 7.11 2.27
CA VAL A 194 -12.68 8.18 1.35
C VAL A 194 -13.39 9.28 2.13
N LYS A 195 -14.27 8.91 3.08
CA LYS A 195 -15.00 9.88 3.92
C LYS A 195 -14.06 10.76 4.73
N MET A 196 -13.07 10.12 5.36
CA MET A 196 -12.09 10.81 6.19
C MET A 196 -11.20 11.73 5.36
N LEU A 197 -10.74 11.29 4.18
CA LEU A 197 -9.91 12.10 3.28
C LEU A 197 -10.68 13.32 2.76
N LEU A 198 -11.91 13.14 2.26
CA LEU A 198 -12.75 14.27 1.83
C LEU A 198 -12.98 15.27 2.96
N ALA A 199 -13.21 14.80 4.19
CA ALA A 199 -13.37 15.67 5.37
C ALA A 199 -12.08 16.44 5.74
N LYS A 200 -10.91 15.93 5.36
CA LYS A 200 -9.60 16.60 5.52
C LYS A 200 -9.26 17.55 4.37
N GLY A 201 -10.13 17.70 3.37
CA GLY A 201 -9.96 18.63 2.26
C GLY A 201 -9.29 18.03 1.02
N PHE A 202 -9.10 16.71 0.97
CA PHE A 202 -8.73 16.04 -0.28
C PHE A 202 -9.89 16.16 -1.27
N THR A 203 -9.60 16.58 -2.49
CA THR A 203 -10.63 16.74 -3.54
C THR A 203 -10.31 15.85 -4.75
N PRO A 204 -11.31 15.14 -5.30
CA PRO A 204 -11.14 14.38 -6.53
C PRO A 204 -10.93 15.27 -7.76
N LEU A 205 -11.23 16.57 -7.66
CA LEU A 205 -11.09 17.52 -8.76
C LEU A 205 -9.62 17.82 -9.10
N ASP A 206 -8.71 17.67 -8.13
CA ASP A 206 -7.28 17.93 -8.31
C ASP A 206 -6.58 16.86 -9.16
N ALA A 207 -7.26 15.72 -9.40
CA ALA A 207 -6.78 14.71 -10.32
C ALA A 207 -6.82 15.22 -11.77
N GLU A 208 -5.88 14.74 -12.59
CA GLU A 208 -5.73 15.18 -13.99
C GLU A 208 -6.99 14.92 -14.83
N ASP A 209 -7.70 13.85 -14.53
CA ASP A 209 -8.97 13.46 -15.17
C ASP A 209 -10.21 13.87 -14.35
N LYS A 210 -10.03 14.74 -13.36
CA LYS A 210 -11.09 15.23 -12.45
C LYS A 210 -11.80 14.11 -11.69
N GLY A 211 -11.13 12.99 -11.43
CA GLY A 211 -11.65 11.86 -10.66
C GLY A 211 -12.42 10.83 -11.49
N SER A 212 -12.35 10.90 -12.82
CA SER A 212 -13.02 9.94 -13.70
C SER A 212 -12.50 8.51 -13.50
N SER A 213 -11.19 8.32 -13.39
CA SER A 213 -10.53 7.03 -13.15
C SER A 213 -10.95 6.42 -11.83
N MET A 214 -11.14 7.23 -10.77
CA MET A 214 -11.63 6.74 -9.47
C MET A 214 -13.03 6.13 -9.60
N ILE A 215 -13.93 6.83 -10.32
CA ILE A 215 -15.29 6.34 -10.59
C ILE A 215 -15.24 5.07 -11.45
N ASP A 216 -14.40 5.04 -12.49
CA ASP A 216 -14.24 3.88 -13.38
C ASP A 216 -13.71 2.66 -12.63
N THR A 217 -12.69 2.83 -11.79
CA THR A 217 -12.13 1.76 -10.95
C THR A 217 -13.21 1.17 -10.06
N LEU A 218 -13.96 2.01 -9.32
CA LEU A 218 -15.03 1.55 -8.45
C LEU A 218 -16.11 0.78 -9.21
N LEU A 219 -16.55 1.28 -10.36
CA LEU A 219 -17.56 0.61 -11.19
C LEU A 219 -17.07 -0.73 -11.74
N ARG A 220 -15.81 -0.83 -12.16
CA ARG A 220 -15.22 -2.08 -12.69
C ARG A 220 -15.08 -3.12 -11.58
N ASP A 221 -14.63 -2.68 -10.41
CA ASP A 221 -14.37 -3.54 -9.26
C ASP A 221 -15.63 -4.12 -8.62
N MET A 222 -16.80 -3.52 -8.83
CA MET A 222 -18.09 -4.08 -8.39
C MET A 222 -18.30 -5.51 -8.89
N SER A 223 -17.91 -5.78 -10.14
CA SER A 223 -18.06 -7.11 -10.77
C SER A 223 -16.88 -8.05 -10.53
N TRP A 224 -15.78 -7.53 -9.99
CA TRP A 224 -14.56 -8.27 -9.78
C TRP A 224 -14.62 -8.98 -8.43
N ASN A 225 -14.79 -10.30 -8.47
CA ASN A 225 -14.85 -11.16 -7.31
C ASN A 225 -13.73 -12.21 -7.38
N ILE A 226 -12.82 -12.22 -6.41
CA ILE A 226 -11.70 -13.16 -6.29
C ILE A 226 -12.18 -14.62 -6.19
N HIS A 227 -13.41 -14.86 -5.72
CA HIS A 227 -14.00 -16.21 -5.62
C HIS A 227 -14.36 -16.86 -6.96
N ARG A 228 -14.06 -16.18 -8.09
CA ARG A 228 -14.20 -16.69 -9.45
C ARG A 228 -13.50 -18.04 -9.70
N PHE A 229 -12.53 -18.40 -8.85
CA PHE A 229 -11.80 -19.67 -8.94
C PHE A 229 -12.28 -20.77 -7.98
N THR A 230 -13.07 -20.43 -6.95
CA THR A 230 -13.44 -21.40 -5.90
C THR A 230 -14.90 -21.80 -5.91
N ASP A 231 -15.76 -21.06 -6.61
CA ASP A 231 -17.20 -21.30 -6.54
C ASP A 231 -17.82 -21.50 -7.94
N TYR A 232 -17.95 -22.79 -8.31
CA TYR A 232 -18.55 -23.25 -9.57
C TYR A 232 -20.04 -22.88 -9.72
N PHE A 233 -20.69 -22.36 -8.67
CA PHE A 233 -22.12 -22.05 -8.65
C PHE A 233 -22.44 -20.54 -8.73
N PHE A 234 -21.43 -19.66 -8.83
CA PHE A 234 -21.70 -18.22 -8.89
C PHE A 234 -22.43 -17.83 -10.17
N ARG A 235 -23.65 -17.31 -10.01
CA ARG A 235 -24.39 -16.66 -11.09
C ARG A 235 -23.91 -15.21 -11.19
N GLU A 236 -23.26 -14.86 -12.30
CA GLU A 236 -22.86 -13.49 -12.62
C GLU A 236 -24.07 -12.59 -13.02
N LYS A 237 -25.20 -12.72 -12.34
CA LYS A 237 -26.43 -11.98 -12.66
C LYS A 237 -27.09 -11.47 -11.40
N ASP A 238 -27.52 -10.21 -11.45
CA ASP A 238 -28.28 -9.53 -10.40
C ASP A 238 -27.53 -9.55 -9.05
N MET A 239 -26.21 -9.34 -9.12
CA MET A 239 -25.32 -9.34 -7.96
C MET A 239 -25.59 -8.12 -7.06
N ASP A 240 -25.53 -8.37 -5.76
CA ASP A 240 -25.60 -7.37 -4.70
C ASP A 240 -24.70 -7.82 -3.55
N THR A 241 -23.53 -7.18 -3.46
CA THR A 241 -22.45 -7.53 -2.53
C THR A 241 -22.13 -6.35 -1.62
N GLU A 242 -21.51 -6.60 -0.47
CA GLU A 242 -21.00 -5.50 0.37
C GLU A 242 -20.04 -4.60 -0.42
N LYS A 243 -19.14 -5.19 -1.22
CA LYS A 243 -18.21 -4.46 -2.09
C LYS A 243 -18.95 -3.53 -3.08
N SER A 244 -20.00 -4.01 -3.75
CA SER A 244 -20.75 -3.18 -4.70
C SER A 244 -21.51 -2.05 -4.00
N ARG A 245 -22.05 -2.29 -2.79
CA ARG A 245 -22.71 -1.26 -1.97
C ARG A 245 -21.73 -0.19 -1.48
N GLU A 246 -20.55 -0.59 -1.04
CA GLU A 246 -19.51 0.37 -0.64
C GLU A 246 -18.96 1.12 -1.86
N ALA A 247 -18.83 0.48 -3.03
CA ALA A 247 -18.42 1.14 -4.26
C ALA A 247 -19.42 2.23 -4.70
N ILE A 248 -20.74 1.95 -4.71
CA ILE A 248 -21.73 2.97 -5.08
C ILE A 248 -21.75 4.13 -4.07
N ARG A 249 -21.54 3.82 -2.78
CA ARG A 249 -21.40 4.81 -1.72
C ARG A 249 -20.16 5.70 -1.92
N MET A 250 -19.02 5.12 -2.30
CA MET A 250 -17.81 5.88 -2.63
C MET A 250 -18.03 6.76 -3.87
N ILE A 251 -18.66 6.25 -4.93
CA ILE A 251 -19.00 7.04 -6.12
C ILE A 251 -19.88 8.24 -5.74
N HIS A 252 -20.88 8.03 -4.88
CA HIS A 252 -21.74 9.11 -4.39
C HIS A 252 -20.92 10.20 -3.68
N MET A 253 -20.00 9.80 -2.81
CA MET A 253 -19.14 10.72 -2.06
C MET A 253 -18.17 11.47 -2.97
N LEU A 254 -17.57 10.79 -3.96
CA LEU A 254 -16.68 11.40 -4.94
C LEU A 254 -17.41 12.42 -5.81
N ALA A 255 -18.58 12.06 -6.35
CA ALA A 255 -19.40 12.96 -7.16
C ALA A 255 -19.82 14.20 -6.36
N ARG A 256 -20.25 14.01 -5.10
CA ARG A 256 -20.54 15.11 -4.18
C ARG A 256 -19.30 15.98 -3.88
N GLY A 257 -18.12 15.38 -3.85
CA GLY A 257 -16.83 16.06 -3.75
C GLY A 257 -16.37 16.76 -5.04
N GLY A 258 -17.15 16.70 -6.12
CA GLY A 258 -16.86 17.37 -7.39
C GLY A 258 -16.19 16.51 -8.45
N ALA A 259 -16.08 15.19 -8.23
CA ALA A 259 -15.55 14.26 -9.23
C ALA A 259 -16.42 14.27 -10.49
N ARG A 260 -15.79 14.15 -11.66
CA ARG A 260 -16.47 14.08 -12.95
C ARG A 260 -16.14 12.80 -13.69
N TRP A 261 -17.18 12.08 -14.10
CA TRP A 261 -17.08 10.89 -14.92
C TRP A 261 -16.99 11.27 -16.40
N GLN A 262 -15.81 11.16 -16.98
CA GLN A 262 -15.49 11.51 -18.37
C GLN A 262 -14.84 10.32 -19.09
N PRO A 263 -15.53 9.16 -19.17
CA PRO A 263 -14.96 7.93 -19.70
C PRO A 263 -14.72 8.00 -21.21
N ASP A 264 -13.70 7.26 -21.67
CA ASP A 264 -13.53 6.96 -23.09
C ASP A 264 -14.50 5.84 -23.55
N SER A 265 -14.46 5.49 -24.83
CA SER A 265 -15.36 4.45 -25.37
C SER A 265 -15.09 3.05 -24.82
N ARG A 266 -13.85 2.76 -24.41
CA ARG A 266 -13.46 1.47 -23.86
C ARG A 266 -13.96 1.34 -22.42
N SER A 267 -13.70 2.34 -21.59
CA SER A 267 -14.20 2.47 -20.22
C SER A 267 -15.72 2.34 -20.15
N ILE A 268 -16.47 3.04 -21.01
CA ILE A 268 -17.94 2.89 -21.09
C ILE A 268 -18.34 1.42 -21.32
N THR A 269 -17.56 0.68 -22.11
CA THR A 269 -17.82 -0.73 -22.40
C THR A 269 -17.58 -1.61 -21.20
N ASP A 270 -16.47 -1.41 -20.49
CA ASP A 270 -16.11 -2.16 -19.29
C ASP A 270 -17.09 -1.87 -18.14
N VAL A 271 -17.41 -0.60 -17.90
CA VAL A 271 -18.42 -0.17 -16.93
C VAL A 271 -19.78 -0.79 -17.23
N ARG A 272 -20.21 -0.80 -18.50
CA ARG A 272 -21.47 -1.42 -18.92
C ARG A 272 -21.48 -2.91 -18.61
N GLN A 273 -20.40 -3.62 -18.91
CA GLN A 273 -20.30 -5.05 -18.63
C GLN A 273 -20.40 -5.32 -17.13
N SER A 274 -19.76 -4.49 -16.30
CA SER A 274 -19.88 -4.60 -14.84
C SER A 274 -21.31 -4.38 -14.35
N LEU A 275 -21.96 -3.28 -14.74
CA LEU A 275 -23.32 -2.92 -14.32
C LEU A 275 -24.39 -3.94 -14.79
N LEU A 276 -24.20 -4.58 -15.94
CA LEU A 276 -25.13 -5.63 -16.40
C LEU A 276 -25.19 -6.84 -15.44
N LYS A 277 -24.10 -7.11 -14.72
CA LYS A 277 -24.01 -8.18 -13.73
C LYS A 277 -24.63 -7.81 -12.38
N MET A 278 -24.83 -6.52 -12.09
CA MET A 278 -25.40 -6.02 -10.83
C MET A 278 -26.93 -6.02 -10.84
N LEU A 279 -27.57 -5.73 -9.71
CA LEU A 279 -28.99 -5.34 -9.70
C LEU A 279 -29.26 -4.06 -10.54
N PRO A 280 -30.45 -3.90 -11.15
CA PRO A 280 -30.81 -2.70 -11.92
C PRO A 280 -30.67 -1.40 -11.11
N ASP A 281 -30.92 -1.46 -9.79
CA ASP A 281 -30.85 -0.32 -8.88
C ASP A 281 -29.48 0.36 -8.89
N TYR A 282 -28.39 -0.39 -9.01
CA TYR A 282 -27.04 0.18 -9.10
C TYR A 282 -26.87 1.09 -10.32
N THR A 283 -27.45 0.71 -11.47
CA THR A 283 -27.41 1.58 -12.65
C THR A 283 -28.27 2.82 -12.43
N MET A 284 -29.44 2.65 -11.82
CA MET A 284 -30.36 3.77 -11.53
C MET A 284 -29.72 4.77 -10.55
N GLU A 285 -29.11 4.27 -9.48
CA GLU A 285 -28.38 5.08 -8.50
C GLU A 285 -27.19 5.76 -9.14
N PHE A 286 -26.39 5.05 -9.94
CA PHE A 286 -25.27 5.64 -10.65
C PHE A 286 -25.72 6.80 -11.55
N VAL A 287 -26.74 6.58 -12.38
CA VAL A 287 -27.29 7.61 -13.27
C VAL A 287 -27.85 8.80 -12.49
N TRP A 288 -28.53 8.54 -11.37
CA TRP A 288 -29.02 9.58 -10.48
C TRP A 288 -27.88 10.40 -9.86
N ILE A 289 -26.82 9.76 -9.34
CA ILE A 289 -25.63 10.44 -8.80
C ILE A 289 -25.01 11.35 -9.87
N MET A 290 -24.86 10.84 -11.10
CA MET A 290 -24.28 11.61 -12.20
C MET A 290 -25.11 12.87 -12.52
N ALA A 291 -26.45 12.75 -12.48
CA ALA A 291 -27.37 13.86 -12.71
C ALA A 291 -27.35 14.89 -11.57
N GLU A 292 -27.54 14.42 -10.33
CA GLU A 292 -27.68 15.23 -9.13
C GLU A 292 -26.47 16.15 -8.91
N TYR A 293 -25.26 15.60 -9.07
CA TYR A 293 -24.02 16.33 -8.82
C TYR A 293 -23.40 16.92 -10.09
N ARG A 294 -24.08 16.83 -11.24
CA ARG A 294 -23.54 17.24 -12.56
C ARG A 294 -22.17 16.62 -12.84
N ALA A 295 -22.00 15.38 -12.41
CA ALA A 295 -20.74 14.65 -12.52
C ALA A 295 -20.53 14.03 -13.91
N CYS A 296 -21.55 13.99 -14.77
CA CYS A 296 -21.41 13.54 -16.16
C CYS A 296 -22.33 14.30 -17.11
N ASP A 297 -21.97 14.33 -18.39
CA ASP A 297 -22.82 14.86 -19.46
C ASP A 297 -23.86 13.81 -19.88
N ARG A 298 -25.05 14.29 -20.24
CA ARG A 298 -26.16 13.44 -20.66
C ARG A 298 -25.80 12.49 -21.81
N GLU A 299 -25.04 12.95 -22.80
CA GLU A 299 -24.64 12.15 -23.96
C GLU A 299 -23.87 10.88 -23.55
N ARG A 300 -22.97 10.99 -22.58
CA ARG A 300 -22.15 9.85 -22.11
C ARG A 300 -23.02 8.83 -21.36
N VAL A 301 -23.96 9.31 -20.53
CA VAL A 301 -24.94 8.46 -19.86
C VAL A 301 -25.84 7.76 -20.87
N GLU A 302 -26.34 8.46 -21.89
CA GLU A 302 -27.15 7.86 -22.95
C GLU A 302 -26.35 6.80 -23.74
N LYS A 303 -25.06 7.05 -24.00
CA LYS A 303 -24.16 6.09 -24.65
C LYS A 303 -23.96 4.82 -23.79
N LEU A 304 -23.87 4.94 -22.47
CA LEU A 304 -23.87 3.79 -21.56
C LEU A 304 -25.16 2.97 -21.70
N LEU A 305 -26.32 3.63 -21.68
CA LEU A 305 -27.65 3.02 -21.65
C LEU A 305 -28.17 2.54 -23.01
N LYS A 306 -27.59 2.99 -24.13
CA LYS A 306 -28.06 2.69 -25.49
C LYS A 306 -28.11 1.19 -25.82
N HIS A 307 -27.26 0.40 -25.16
CA HIS A 307 -27.11 -1.04 -25.44
C HIS A 307 -28.40 -1.83 -25.15
N PRO A 308 -28.84 -2.76 -26.02
CA PRO A 308 -30.11 -3.47 -25.87
C PRO A 308 -30.30 -4.16 -24.50
N LYS A 309 -29.27 -4.85 -24.02
CA LYS A 309 -29.29 -5.52 -22.70
C LYS A 309 -29.49 -4.55 -21.52
N MET A 310 -29.00 -3.31 -21.63
CA MET A 310 -29.22 -2.29 -20.59
C MET A 310 -30.69 -1.86 -20.58
N LYS A 311 -31.26 -1.63 -21.77
CA LYS A 311 -32.68 -1.26 -21.90
C LYS A 311 -33.61 -2.36 -21.37
N GLU A 312 -33.30 -3.61 -21.67
CA GLU A 312 -34.03 -4.77 -21.15
C GLU A 312 -33.96 -4.83 -19.62
N LYS A 313 -32.76 -4.68 -19.04
CA LYS A 313 -32.55 -4.72 -17.60
C LYS A 313 -33.25 -3.58 -16.84
N LEU A 314 -33.37 -2.42 -17.48
CA LEU A 314 -34.02 -1.23 -16.92
C LEU A 314 -35.49 -1.09 -17.29
N ALA A 315 -36.10 -2.10 -17.92
CA ALA A 315 -37.48 -2.02 -18.43
C ALA A 315 -38.49 -1.67 -17.32
N SER A 316 -38.30 -2.18 -16.10
CA SER A 316 -39.15 -1.88 -14.94
C SER A 316 -38.97 -0.47 -14.37
N HIS A 317 -37.89 0.24 -14.75
CA HIS A 317 -37.51 1.55 -14.21
C HIS A 317 -37.60 2.70 -15.24
N LEU A 318 -38.20 2.46 -16.41
CA LEU A 318 -38.20 3.40 -17.54
C LEU A 318 -38.78 4.78 -17.21
N ILE A 319 -39.82 4.86 -16.37
CA ILE A 319 -40.43 6.13 -15.98
C ILE A 319 -39.43 6.95 -15.16
N ARG A 320 -38.93 6.37 -14.06
CA ARG A 320 -37.94 7.00 -13.20
C ARG A 320 -36.66 7.37 -13.95
N LEU A 321 -36.23 6.52 -14.90
CA LEU A 321 -35.06 6.80 -15.72
C LEU A 321 -35.26 8.02 -16.62
N LYS A 322 -36.43 8.17 -17.24
CA LYS A 322 -36.77 9.36 -18.03
C LYS A 322 -36.77 10.62 -17.18
N ASP A 323 -37.32 10.55 -15.97
CA ASP A 323 -37.34 11.69 -15.05
C ASP A 323 -35.91 12.13 -14.69
N ILE A 324 -35.02 11.18 -14.37
CA ILE A 324 -33.60 11.48 -14.08
C ILE A 324 -32.88 12.03 -15.31
N LEU A 325 -33.12 11.46 -16.50
CA LEU A 325 -32.48 11.97 -17.73
C LEU A 325 -32.95 13.39 -18.08
N SER A 326 -34.16 13.78 -17.66
CA SER A 326 -34.68 15.13 -17.85
C SER A 326 -34.05 16.16 -16.89
N SER A 327 -33.46 15.74 -15.77
CA SER A 327 -32.81 16.65 -14.82
C SER A 327 -31.38 17.04 -15.20
N PHE A 328 -30.80 16.41 -16.23
CA PHE A 328 -29.51 16.84 -16.77
C PHE A 328 -29.64 18.24 -17.41
N PRO A 329 -28.65 19.12 -17.22
CA PRO A 329 -28.64 20.42 -17.88
C PRO A 329 -28.65 20.26 -19.40
N ASP A 330 -29.45 21.07 -20.09
CA ASP A 330 -29.44 21.11 -21.55
C ASP A 330 -28.09 21.66 -22.03
N PRO A 331 -27.42 21.01 -23.01
CA PRO A 331 -26.09 21.42 -23.48
C PRO A 331 -26.04 22.83 -24.11
N LEU A 332 -27.20 23.47 -24.31
CA LEU A 332 -27.33 24.81 -24.88
C LEU A 332 -27.27 25.96 -23.86
N TYR A 333 -27.21 25.67 -22.55
CA TYR A 333 -27.18 26.70 -21.50
C TYR A 333 -26.12 26.41 -20.40
N SER A 334 -24.90 26.02 -20.80
CA SER A 334 -23.76 25.84 -19.87
C SER A 334 -22.64 26.82 -20.17
#